data_AF-A0AA96F2I3-F1
#
_entry.id   AF-A0AA96F2I3-F1
#
_cell.length_a   1.000
_cell.length_b   1.000
_cell.length_c   1.000
_cell.angle_alpha   90.00
_cell.angle_beta   90.00
_cell.angle_gamma   90.00
#
_symmetry.space_group_name_H-M   'P 1'
#
loop_
_entity.id
_entity.type
_entity.pdbx_description
1 polymer ?
#
loop_
_entity_poly.entity_id
_entity_poly.type
_entity_poly.pdbx_seq_one_letter_code
_entity_poly.pdbx_strand_id
1 'polypeptide(L)'
;MKKYFLLTLLFSILSFSQTKESLQKATTKFHQAIFLMDFEDVKSLTYPKIYESIGETAFLEKLDQDYQNSEYRMRLQLEKVPFLFNEIKTIGQQTFCVVRSRNPKRYFFENKLNSVKAEEKKTWLQEKEKTQNVTFEPNRNSFNVKAESIYVAVFDLETFGEWKFFNLDDAFQLNAFNSLFDENIKNTLGLGN
;
A
#
# COMPACT_ATOMS: atom_id res chain seq x y z
N MET A 1 6.25 56.43 -24.32
CA MET A 1 6.64 55.53 -23.21
C MET A 1 5.50 54.57 -22.94
N LYS A 2 5.44 53.46 -23.68
CA LYS A 2 4.30 52.51 -23.65
C LYS A 2 4.70 51.26 -22.87
N LYS A 3 4.04 51.10 -21.72
CA LYS A 3 3.48 49.84 -21.18
C LYS A 3 4.25 48.55 -21.50
N TYR A 4 5.26 48.21 -20.70
CA TYR A 4 5.79 46.84 -20.59
C TYR A 4 6.08 46.47 -19.12
N PHE A 5 5.18 46.79 -18.20
CA PHE A 5 5.38 46.47 -16.77
C PHE A 5 4.43 45.39 -16.23
N LEU A 6 3.83 44.56 -17.08
CA LEU A 6 2.91 43.52 -16.60
C LEU A 6 3.12 42.19 -17.34
N LEU A 7 4.34 41.65 -17.29
CA LEU A 7 4.65 40.30 -17.79
C LEU A 7 5.37 39.43 -16.75
N THR A 8 5.12 39.66 -15.46
CA THR A 8 5.81 38.93 -14.37
C THR A 8 4.87 38.52 -13.24
N LEU A 9 3.67 38.02 -13.53
CA LEU A 9 2.82 37.44 -12.47
C LEU A 9 1.82 36.39 -12.96
N LEU A 10 2.27 35.44 -13.78
CA LEU A 10 1.53 34.21 -14.07
C LEU A 10 2.44 32.98 -13.92
N PHE A 11 3.26 32.95 -12.87
CA PHE A 11 3.53 31.67 -12.22
C PHE A 11 2.31 31.38 -11.34
N SER A 12 1.23 30.92 -11.98
CA SER A 12 0.20 30.15 -11.30
C SER A 12 0.93 28.93 -10.74
N ILE A 13 1.36 29.06 -9.49
CA ILE A 13 1.80 27.95 -8.65
C ILE A 13 0.70 26.91 -8.84
N LEU A 14 1.03 25.78 -9.45
CA LEU A 14 0.18 24.60 -9.47
C LEU A 14 0.12 24.11 -8.02
N SER A 15 -0.64 24.84 -7.20
CA SER A 15 -1.00 24.43 -5.86
C SER A 15 -2.00 23.32 -6.06
N PHE A 16 -1.50 22.12 -6.33
CA PHE A 16 -2.28 20.91 -6.22
C PHE A 16 -2.87 20.92 -4.82
N SER A 17 -4.18 21.16 -4.72
CA SER A 17 -4.86 21.12 -3.45
C SER A 17 -4.84 19.66 -3.00
N GLN A 18 -3.98 19.36 -2.04
CA GLN A 18 -3.88 18.06 -1.37
C GLN A 18 -5.14 17.87 -0.50
N THR A 19 -6.27 17.60 -1.14
CA THR A 19 -7.55 17.47 -0.45
C THR A 19 -7.70 16.06 0.10
N LYS A 20 -8.41 15.96 1.24
CA LYS A 20 -8.89 14.68 1.75
C LYS A 20 -9.65 13.87 0.70
N GLU A 21 -10.40 14.54 -0.17
CA GLU A 21 -11.13 13.90 -1.28
C GLU A 21 -10.19 13.25 -2.31
N SER A 22 -9.13 13.96 -2.73
CA SER A 22 -8.13 13.41 -3.66
C SER A 22 -7.44 12.17 -3.09
N LEU A 23 -7.11 12.19 -1.80
CA LEU A 23 -6.54 11.06 -1.07
C LEU A 23 -7.53 9.88 -1.02
N GLN A 24 -8.78 10.12 -0.66
CA GLN A 24 -9.82 9.09 -0.61
C GLN A 24 -10.02 8.41 -1.98
N LYS A 25 -10.00 9.20 -3.06
CA LYS A 25 -10.10 8.68 -4.43
C LYS A 25 -8.88 7.81 -4.78
N ALA A 26 -7.67 8.27 -4.48
CA ALA A 26 -6.44 7.54 -4.75
C ALA A 26 -6.37 6.23 -3.95
N THR A 27 -6.71 6.26 -2.66
CA THR A 27 -6.78 5.06 -1.80
C THR A 27 -7.82 4.07 -2.31
N THR A 28 -8.98 4.55 -2.74
CA THR A 28 -10.02 3.68 -3.32
C THR A 28 -9.53 3.02 -4.61
N LYS A 29 -8.89 3.79 -5.50
CA LYS A 29 -8.28 3.26 -6.74
C LYS A 29 -7.22 2.21 -6.41
N PHE A 30 -6.37 2.48 -5.42
CA PHE A 30 -5.30 1.56 -5.01
C PHE A 30 -5.84 0.25 -4.47
N HIS A 31 -6.83 0.29 -3.57
CA HIS A 31 -7.49 -0.93 -3.09
C HIS A 31 -8.18 -1.70 -4.21
N GLN A 32 -8.86 -1.00 -5.13
CA GLN A 32 -9.51 -1.63 -6.26
C GLN A 32 -8.50 -2.32 -7.19
N ALA A 33 -7.38 -1.68 -7.48
CA ALA A 33 -6.29 -2.28 -8.28
C ALA A 33 -5.76 -3.55 -7.60
N ILE A 34 -5.54 -3.50 -6.28
CA ILE A 34 -5.12 -4.69 -5.52
C ILE A 34 -6.20 -5.79 -5.57
N PHE A 35 -7.47 -5.45 -5.36
CA PHE A 35 -8.59 -6.41 -5.37
C PHE A 35 -8.74 -7.09 -6.73
N LEU A 36 -8.59 -6.34 -7.83
CA LEU A 36 -8.63 -6.84 -9.20
C LEU A 36 -7.31 -7.48 -9.64
N MET A 37 -6.25 -7.36 -8.84
CA MET A 37 -4.87 -7.73 -9.18
C MET A 37 -4.37 -7.06 -10.47
N ASP A 38 -4.77 -5.81 -10.68
CA ASP A 38 -4.22 -4.97 -11.75
C ASP A 38 -2.87 -4.42 -11.28
N PHE A 39 -1.82 -5.22 -11.46
CA PHE A 39 -0.49 -4.91 -10.92
C PHE A 39 0.17 -3.71 -11.58
N GLU A 40 -0.21 -3.36 -12.81
CA GLU A 40 0.24 -2.13 -13.46
C GLU A 40 -0.35 -0.91 -12.77
N ASP A 41 -1.65 -0.93 -12.45
CA ASP A 41 -2.27 0.14 -11.68
C ASP A 41 -1.72 0.18 -10.24
N VAL A 42 -1.45 -0.96 -9.61
CA VAL A 42 -0.77 -1.03 -8.29
C VAL A 42 0.60 -0.37 -8.36
N LYS A 43 1.42 -0.68 -9.36
CA LYS A 43 2.73 -0.04 -9.60
C LYS A 43 2.56 1.47 -9.81
N SER A 44 1.61 1.89 -10.65
CA SER A 44 1.37 3.31 -10.93
C SER A 44 1.00 4.11 -9.68
N LEU A 45 0.40 3.47 -8.67
CA LEU A 45 0.01 4.06 -7.40
C LEU A 45 1.03 3.82 -6.29
N THR A 46 2.04 2.99 -6.51
CA THR A 46 3.13 2.75 -5.57
C THR A 46 4.13 3.90 -5.63
N TYR A 47 4.76 4.25 -4.50
CA TYR A 47 5.78 5.29 -4.47
C TYR A 47 6.97 4.93 -5.40
N PRO A 48 7.39 5.81 -6.34
CA PRO A 48 8.30 5.42 -7.43
C PRO A 48 9.62 4.78 -7.02
N LYS A 49 10.23 5.27 -5.95
CA LYS A 49 11.51 4.74 -5.44
C LYS A 49 11.45 3.25 -5.08
N ILE A 50 10.26 2.69 -4.83
CA ILE A 50 10.07 1.26 -4.58
C ILE A 50 10.47 0.45 -5.80
N TYR A 51 9.84 0.70 -6.96
CA TYR A 51 10.09 -0.09 -8.16
C TYR A 51 11.33 0.37 -8.91
N GLU A 52 11.76 1.62 -8.78
CA GLU A 52 13.04 2.10 -9.34
C GLU A 52 14.24 1.35 -8.75
N SER A 53 14.16 0.93 -7.48
CA SER A 53 15.27 0.25 -6.80
C SER A 53 15.56 -1.17 -7.29
N ILE A 54 14.56 -1.86 -7.83
CA ILE A 54 14.65 -3.26 -8.29
C ILE A 54 14.31 -3.43 -9.78
N GLY A 55 13.81 -2.38 -10.43
CA GLY A 55 13.26 -2.42 -11.78
C GLY A 55 11.77 -2.77 -11.81
N GLU A 56 11.04 -2.14 -12.74
CA GLU A 56 9.59 -2.32 -12.86
C GLU A 56 9.18 -3.77 -13.09
N THR A 57 9.89 -4.49 -13.96
CA THR A 57 9.62 -5.91 -14.24
C THR A 57 9.75 -6.76 -12.98
N ALA A 58 10.83 -6.60 -12.23
CA ALA A 58 11.05 -7.35 -10.99
C ALA A 58 9.99 -7.01 -9.92
N PHE A 59 9.55 -5.76 -9.87
CA PHE A 59 8.47 -5.36 -8.97
C PHE A 59 7.13 -6.00 -9.34
N LEU A 60 6.78 -6.02 -10.62
CA LEU A 60 5.55 -6.66 -11.10
C LEU A 60 5.58 -8.19 -10.90
N GLU A 61 6.72 -8.83 -11.16
CA GLU A 61 6.93 -10.25 -10.86
C GLU A 61 6.78 -10.53 -9.37
N LYS A 62 7.33 -9.67 -8.50
CA LYS A 62 7.15 -9.78 -7.06
C LYS A 62 5.68 -9.65 -6.67
N LEU A 63 4.95 -8.67 -7.20
CA LEU A 63 3.52 -8.52 -6.95
C LEU A 63 2.74 -9.77 -7.36
N ASP A 64 3.05 -10.35 -8.53
CA ASP A 64 2.44 -11.60 -8.95
C ASP A 64 2.72 -12.73 -7.97
N GLN A 65 3.99 -12.93 -7.59
CA GLN A 65 4.40 -14.00 -6.66
C GLN A 65 3.82 -13.84 -5.24
N ASP A 66 3.61 -12.61 -4.78
CA ASP A 66 2.98 -12.32 -3.48
C ASP A 66 1.51 -12.75 -3.44
N TYR A 67 0.82 -12.74 -4.59
CA TYR A 67 -0.60 -13.07 -4.71
C TYR A 67 -0.85 -14.47 -5.27
N GLN A 68 0.09 -15.02 -6.04
CA GLN A 68 -0.02 -16.34 -6.63
C GLN A 68 1.35 -16.93 -6.91
N ASN A 69 1.57 -18.13 -6.39
CA ASN A 69 2.79 -18.89 -6.60
C ASN A 69 2.47 -20.39 -6.52
N SER A 70 3.50 -21.22 -6.59
CA SER A 70 3.34 -22.68 -6.54
C SER A 70 2.79 -23.22 -5.22
N GLU A 71 2.82 -22.44 -4.12
CA GLU A 71 2.27 -22.86 -2.83
C GLU A 71 0.81 -22.45 -2.66
N TYR A 72 0.46 -21.21 -3.01
CA TYR A 72 -0.84 -20.65 -2.74
C TYR A 72 -1.27 -19.56 -3.73
N ARG A 73 -2.58 -19.29 -3.73
CA ARG A 73 -3.19 -18.08 -4.28
C ARG A 73 -3.89 -17.31 -3.18
N MET A 74 -3.63 -16.01 -3.10
CA MET A 74 -4.24 -15.09 -2.15
C MET A 74 -5.21 -14.15 -2.86
N ARG A 75 -6.38 -13.92 -2.27
CA ARG A 75 -7.37 -12.94 -2.76
C ARG A 75 -7.89 -12.10 -1.61
N LEU A 76 -8.08 -10.81 -1.86
CA LEU A 76 -8.89 -9.97 -0.99
C LEU A 76 -10.34 -10.43 -1.06
N GLN A 77 -11.04 -10.45 0.07
CA GLN A 77 -12.43 -10.91 0.12
C GLN A 77 -13.44 -9.80 -0.17
N LEU A 78 -13.04 -8.54 -0.01
CA LEU A 78 -13.94 -7.39 -0.09
C LEU A 78 -13.48 -6.41 -1.16
N GLU A 79 -14.34 -6.17 -2.15
CA GLU A 79 -14.12 -5.14 -3.19
C GLU A 79 -14.12 -3.73 -2.58
N LYS A 80 -14.94 -3.51 -1.55
CA LYS A 80 -15.08 -2.24 -0.85
C LYS A 80 -14.81 -2.44 0.63
N VAL A 81 -13.97 -1.56 1.18
CA VAL A 81 -13.60 -1.57 2.60
C VAL A 81 -13.66 -0.16 3.16
N PRO A 82 -14.00 0.02 4.45
CA PRO A 82 -13.84 1.31 5.11
C PRO A 82 -12.35 1.62 5.29
N PHE A 83 -11.99 2.88 5.03
CA PHE A 83 -10.64 3.40 5.26
C PHE A 83 -10.64 4.35 6.45
N LEU A 84 -9.67 4.19 7.33
CA LEU A 84 -9.37 5.13 8.41
C LEU A 84 -8.17 5.97 7.98
N PHE A 85 -8.39 7.27 7.85
CA PHE A 85 -7.36 8.23 7.49
C PHE A 85 -6.90 8.96 8.74
N ASN A 86 -5.60 8.94 9.00
CA ASN A 86 -5.01 9.85 9.98
C ASN A 86 -5.04 11.29 9.44
N GLU A 87 -4.69 12.24 10.29
CA GLU A 87 -4.47 13.63 9.88
C GLU A 87 -3.44 13.70 8.75
N ILE A 88 -3.70 14.55 7.75
CA ILE A 88 -2.74 14.84 6.69
C ILE A 88 -1.66 15.75 7.27
N LYS A 89 -0.40 15.31 7.22
CA LYS A 89 0.73 16.05 7.80
C LYS A 89 1.70 16.46 6.71
N THR A 90 2.08 17.73 6.71
CA THR A 90 3.15 18.26 5.86
C THR A 90 4.42 18.39 6.69
N ILE A 91 5.51 17.78 6.20
CA ILE A 91 6.83 17.79 6.84
C ILE A 91 7.83 18.19 5.75
N GLY A 92 8.40 19.38 5.85
CA GLY A 92 9.20 19.94 4.77
C GLY A 92 8.37 20.15 3.49
N GLN A 93 8.79 19.56 2.38
CA GLN A 93 8.11 19.63 1.08
C GLN A 93 7.23 18.40 0.79
N GLN A 94 7.09 17.51 1.76
CA GLN A 94 6.39 16.25 1.60
C GLN A 94 5.12 16.26 2.45
N THR A 95 4.05 15.71 1.90
CA THR A 95 2.79 15.53 2.61
C THR A 95 2.48 14.05 2.73
N PHE A 96 2.03 13.65 3.91
CA PHE A 96 1.80 12.28 4.28
C PHE A 96 0.39 12.07 4.86
N CYS A 97 -0.13 10.86 4.68
CA CYS A 97 -1.25 10.36 5.47
C CYS A 97 -1.10 8.86 5.69
N VAL A 98 -1.26 8.41 6.94
CA VAL A 98 -1.38 6.98 7.25
C VAL A 98 -2.82 6.55 7.04
N VAL A 99 -3.00 5.51 6.23
CA VAL A 99 -4.30 4.93 5.92
C VAL A 99 -4.35 3.50 6.45
N ARG A 100 -5.41 3.17 7.20
CA ARG A 100 -5.64 1.81 7.71
C ARG A 100 -6.94 1.25 7.16
N SER A 101 -6.97 -0.05 6.92
CA SER A 101 -8.20 -0.74 6.56
C SER A 101 -8.21 -2.19 7.02
N ARG A 102 -9.37 -2.68 7.44
CA ARG A 102 -9.57 -4.10 7.69
C ARG A 102 -9.84 -4.78 6.36
N ASN A 103 -8.86 -5.54 5.90
CA ASN A 103 -8.89 -6.15 4.58
C ASN A 103 -8.74 -7.66 4.70
N PRO A 104 -9.84 -8.40 4.89
CA PRO A 104 -9.78 -9.85 5.04
C PRO A 104 -9.27 -10.50 3.75
N LYS A 105 -8.34 -11.44 3.91
CA LYS A 105 -7.67 -12.16 2.83
C LYS A 105 -8.08 -13.62 2.89
N ARG A 106 -8.18 -14.27 1.73
CA ARG A 106 -8.29 -15.73 1.64
C ARG A 106 -7.05 -16.28 0.94
N TYR A 107 -6.40 -17.25 1.59
CA TYR A 107 -5.27 -18.00 1.05
C TYR A 107 -5.74 -19.39 0.66
N PHE A 108 -5.73 -19.72 -0.63
CA PHE A 108 -6.00 -21.05 -1.16
C PHE A 108 -4.67 -21.78 -1.36
N PHE A 109 -4.47 -22.91 -0.71
CA PHE A 109 -3.26 -23.70 -0.90
C PHE A 109 -3.44 -24.67 -2.08
N GLU A 110 -2.43 -24.76 -2.94
CA GLU A 110 -2.49 -25.60 -4.14
C GLU A 110 -2.45 -27.10 -3.77
N ASN A 111 -1.67 -27.44 -2.75
CA ASN A 111 -1.61 -28.79 -2.20
C ASN A 111 -2.54 -28.95 -1.00
N LYS A 112 -3.28 -30.07 -0.94
CA LYS A 112 -4.17 -30.38 0.18
C LYS A 112 -3.39 -30.47 1.49
N LEU A 113 -3.77 -29.66 2.47
CA LEU A 113 -3.14 -29.65 3.79
C LEU A 113 -3.76 -30.73 4.68
N ASN A 114 -2.90 -31.46 5.39
CA ASN A 114 -3.32 -32.28 6.53
C ASN A 114 -3.33 -31.40 7.80
N SER A 115 -3.78 -31.96 8.93
CA SER A 115 -3.89 -31.21 10.18
C SER A 115 -2.58 -30.58 10.66
N VAL A 116 -1.45 -31.31 10.53
CA VAL A 116 -0.12 -30.82 10.92
C VAL A 116 0.31 -29.63 10.07
N LYS A 117 0.27 -29.79 8.74
CA LYS A 117 0.63 -28.71 7.80
C LYS A 117 -0.31 -27.52 7.88
N ALA A 118 -1.58 -27.75 8.20
CA ALA A 118 -2.53 -26.66 8.42
C ALA A 118 -2.13 -25.84 9.65
N GLU A 119 -1.71 -26.46 10.76
CA GLU A 119 -1.24 -25.69 11.92
C GLU A 119 0.06 -24.94 11.62
N GLU A 120 1.02 -25.56 10.92
CA GLU A 120 2.24 -24.89 10.48
C GLU A 120 1.94 -23.64 9.62
N LYS A 121 1.07 -23.79 8.61
CA LYS A 121 0.69 -22.66 7.73
C LYS A 121 -0.16 -21.62 8.46
N LYS A 122 -0.92 -22.00 9.49
CA LYS A 122 -1.62 -21.06 10.36
C LYS A 122 -0.63 -20.19 11.13
N THR A 123 0.36 -20.77 11.79
CA THR A 123 1.39 -20.01 12.51
C THR A 123 2.14 -19.07 11.57
N TRP A 124 2.57 -19.57 10.41
CA TRP A 124 3.21 -18.74 9.39
C TRP A 124 2.33 -17.56 8.94
N LEU A 125 1.02 -17.79 8.70
CA LEU A 125 0.08 -16.71 8.35
C LEU A 125 -0.10 -15.71 9.50
N GLN A 126 -0.14 -16.17 10.75
CA GLN A 126 -0.27 -15.28 11.91
C GLN A 126 0.92 -14.32 12.02
N GLU A 127 2.13 -14.81 11.74
CA GLU A 127 3.36 -14.02 11.70
C GLU A 127 3.39 -13.08 10.49
N LYS A 128 3.16 -13.61 9.28
CA LYS A 128 3.18 -12.85 8.02
C LYS A 128 2.17 -11.71 8.02
N GLU A 129 0.94 -12.00 8.46
CA GLU A 129 -0.20 -11.08 8.42
C GLU A 129 -0.37 -10.29 9.72
N LYS A 130 0.53 -10.50 10.69
CA LYS A 130 0.55 -9.81 11.99
C LYS A 130 -0.82 -9.84 12.70
N THR A 131 -1.51 -10.99 12.64
CA THR A 131 -2.85 -11.17 13.21
C THR A 131 -3.02 -12.56 13.79
N GLN A 132 -3.74 -12.67 14.90
CA GLN A 132 -4.11 -13.99 15.46
C GLN A 132 -5.37 -14.57 14.81
N ASN A 133 -6.12 -13.76 14.06
CA ASN A 133 -7.41 -14.14 13.46
C ASN A 133 -7.22 -14.90 12.14
N VAL A 134 -6.73 -16.13 12.25
CA VAL A 134 -6.47 -17.04 11.14
C VAL A 134 -7.28 -18.33 11.35
N THR A 135 -8.10 -18.70 10.38
CA THR A 135 -8.98 -19.88 10.46
C THR A 135 -8.83 -20.75 9.23
N PHE A 136 -8.51 -22.03 9.42
CA PHE A 136 -8.47 -23.01 8.34
C PHE A 136 -9.88 -23.47 7.95
N GLU A 137 -10.15 -23.49 6.66
CA GLU A 137 -11.41 -23.92 6.05
C GLU A 137 -11.14 -25.19 5.22
N PRO A 138 -11.19 -26.40 5.83
CA PRO A 138 -10.70 -27.64 5.20
C PRO A 138 -11.45 -28.00 3.91
N ASN A 139 -12.74 -27.67 3.82
CA ASN A 139 -13.56 -27.92 2.63
C ASN A 139 -13.09 -27.14 1.40
N ARG A 140 -12.34 -26.05 1.59
CA ARG A 140 -11.82 -25.18 0.52
C ARG A 140 -10.31 -25.26 0.39
N ASN A 141 -9.65 -26.03 1.25
CA ASN A 141 -8.19 -26.03 1.43
C ASN A 141 -7.62 -24.61 1.55
N SER A 142 -8.30 -23.76 2.33
CA SER A 142 -7.98 -22.34 2.41
C SER A 142 -7.94 -21.82 3.84
N PHE A 143 -7.29 -20.68 4.04
CA PHE A 143 -7.36 -19.91 5.27
C PHE A 143 -8.14 -18.62 5.05
N ASN A 144 -9.03 -18.32 5.99
CA ASN A 144 -9.59 -17.00 6.18
C ASN A 144 -8.71 -16.23 7.16
N VAL A 145 -8.16 -15.09 6.72
CA VAL A 145 -7.29 -14.24 7.53
C VAL A 145 -7.94 -12.87 7.68
N LYS A 146 -8.17 -12.44 8.93
CA LYS A 146 -8.67 -11.10 9.24
C LYS A 146 -7.51 -10.24 9.74
N ALA A 147 -6.91 -9.48 8.83
CA ALA A 147 -5.82 -8.56 9.10
C ALA A 147 -6.24 -7.10 8.91
N GLU A 148 -5.48 -6.21 9.52
CA GLU A 148 -5.52 -4.78 9.22
C GLU A 148 -4.31 -4.46 8.34
N SER A 149 -4.56 -3.78 7.22
CA SER A 149 -3.52 -3.28 6.34
C SER A 149 -3.19 -1.84 6.67
N ILE A 150 -1.89 -1.52 6.61
CA ILE A 150 -1.37 -0.16 6.85
C ILE A 150 -0.67 0.34 5.59
N TYR A 151 -1.15 1.48 5.09
CA TYR A 151 -0.55 2.19 3.96
C TYR A 151 -0.06 3.57 4.40
N VAL A 152 1.03 4.04 3.79
CA VAL A 152 1.48 5.43 3.90
C VAL A 152 1.30 6.09 2.54
N ALA A 153 0.35 7.00 2.45
CA ALA A 153 0.17 7.87 1.31
C ALA A 153 1.19 9.01 1.38
N VAL A 154 1.88 9.26 0.28
CA VAL A 154 2.88 10.31 0.12
C VAL A 154 2.50 11.17 -1.08
N PHE A 155 2.67 12.48 -0.91
CA PHE A 155 2.55 13.49 -1.96
C PHE A 155 3.77 14.39 -1.88
N ASP A 156 4.62 14.35 -2.90
CA ASP A 156 5.82 15.16 -3.04
C ASP A 156 6.25 15.31 -4.51
N LEU A 157 7.46 15.84 -4.73
CA LEU A 157 8.02 16.04 -6.07
C LEU A 157 8.22 14.73 -6.86
N GLU A 158 8.60 13.64 -6.18
CA GLU A 158 8.80 12.33 -6.80
C GLU A 158 7.47 11.71 -7.24
N THR A 159 6.37 12.13 -6.61
CA THR A 159 5.03 11.63 -6.95
C THR A 159 4.33 12.38 -8.10
N PHE A 160 4.98 13.40 -8.68
CA PHE A 160 4.45 14.21 -9.80
C PHE A 160 3.07 14.82 -9.55
N GLY A 161 2.77 15.17 -8.30
CA GLY A 161 1.50 15.80 -7.93
C GLY A 161 0.33 14.82 -7.75
N GLU A 162 0.61 13.55 -7.48
CA GLU A 162 -0.38 12.53 -7.19
C GLU A 162 -0.11 11.83 -5.84
N TRP A 163 -1.14 11.29 -5.20
CA TRP A 163 -0.93 10.43 -4.04
C TRP A 163 -0.36 9.08 -4.48
N LYS A 164 0.79 8.71 -3.93
CA LYS A 164 1.40 7.39 -4.08
C LYS A 164 1.52 6.70 -2.73
N PHE A 165 1.64 5.38 -2.73
CA PHE A 165 1.51 4.57 -1.52
C PHE A 165 2.74 3.71 -1.26
N PHE A 166 3.09 3.58 0.02
CA PHE A 166 3.81 2.44 0.55
C PHE A 166 2.81 1.47 1.19
N ASN A 167 2.96 0.17 0.93
CA ASN A 167 2.29 -0.90 1.66
C ASN A 167 3.19 -1.40 2.79
N LEU A 168 2.88 -1.05 4.04
CA LEU A 168 3.70 -1.43 5.19
C LEU A 168 3.47 -2.89 5.65
N ASP A 169 2.48 -3.58 5.07
CA ASP A 169 2.31 -5.02 5.23
C ASP A 169 3.39 -5.79 4.46
N ASP A 170 3.93 -5.19 3.40
CA ASP A 170 5.02 -5.77 2.61
C ASP A 170 6.38 -5.42 3.22
N ALA A 171 7.17 -6.43 3.56
CA ALA A 171 8.46 -6.23 4.23
C ALA A 171 9.45 -5.43 3.37
N PHE A 172 9.42 -5.62 2.05
CA PHE A 172 10.30 -4.88 1.13
C PHE A 172 9.94 -3.39 1.11
N GLN A 173 8.66 -3.05 0.93
CA GLN A 173 8.21 -1.66 0.98
C GLN A 173 8.37 -1.01 2.35
N LEU A 174 8.14 -1.74 3.44
CA LEU A 174 8.41 -1.26 4.80
C LEU A 174 9.89 -0.91 5.00
N ASN A 175 10.80 -1.77 4.54
CA ASN A 175 12.24 -1.51 4.63
C ASN A 175 12.66 -0.31 3.78
N ALA A 176 12.08 -0.16 2.59
CA ALA A 176 12.31 1.00 1.74
C ALA A 176 11.79 2.30 2.39
N PHE A 177 10.59 2.28 2.97
CA PHE A 177 10.04 3.41 3.73
C PHE A 177 10.97 3.82 4.88
N ASN A 178 11.44 2.84 5.66
CA ASN A 178 12.33 3.09 6.79
C ASN A 178 13.71 3.64 6.39
N SER A 179 14.14 3.35 5.16
CA SER A 179 15.42 3.81 4.60
C SER A 179 15.31 5.18 3.93
N LEU A 180 14.14 5.50 3.35
CA LEU A 180 13.89 6.75 2.64
C LEU A 180 13.52 7.91 3.57
N PHE A 181 12.90 7.62 4.72
CA PHE A 181 12.41 8.64 5.64
C PHE A 181 13.05 8.52 7.02
N ASP A 182 13.41 9.67 7.59
CA ASP A 182 14.05 9.76 8.89
C ASP A 182 13.09 9.40 10.06
N GLU A 183 13.68 9.25 11.25
CA GLU A 183 12.91 8.96 12.47
C GLU A 183 11.90 10.05 12.82
N ASN A 184 12.16 11.32 12.49
CA ASN A 184 11.24 12.41 12.78
C ASN A 184 9.94 12.25 11.98
N ILE A 185 10.02 11.91 10.69
CA ILE A 185 8.86 11.60 9.85
C ILE A 185 8.10 10.41 10.44
N LYS A 186 8.80 9.29 10.73
CA LYS A 186 8.17 8.08 11.25
C LYS A 186 7.45 8.32 12.58
N ASN A 187 8.09 9.02 13.51
CA ASN A 187 7.49 9.43 14.79
C ASN A 187 6.28 10.34 14.59
N THR A 188 6.40 11.33 13.71
CA THR A 188 5.30 12.26 13.40
C THR A 188 4.07 11.54 12.83
N LEU A 189 4.28 10.47 12.07
CA LEU A 189 3.21 9.63 11.51
C LEU A 189 2.64 8.60 12.50
N GLY A 190 3.22 8.49 13.70
CA GLY A 190 2.85 7.47 14.68
C GLY A 190 3.28 6.06 14.25
N LEU A 191 4.41 5.98 13.53
CA LEU A 191 5.02 4.75 13.02
C LEU A 191 6.42 4.48 13.61
N GLY A 192 6.88 5.33 14.54
CA GLY A 192 8.12 5.10 15.28
C GLY A 192 7.97 3.94 16.27
N ASN A 193 9.08 3.25 16.52
CA ASN A 193 9.18 2.19 17.53
C ASN A 193 9.17 2.76 18.95
#